data_AF-A0AAJ0AFJ4-F1
#
_entry.id   AF-A0AAJ0AFJ4-F1
#
_cell.length_a   1.000
_cell.length_b   1.000
_cell.length_c   1.000
_cell.angle_alpha   90.00
_cell.angle_beta   90.00
_cell.angle_gamma   90.00
#
_symmetry.space_group_name_H-M   'P 1'
#
loop_
_entity.id
_entity.type
_entity.pdbx_description
1 polymer ?
#
loop_
_entity_poly.entity_id
_entity_poly.type
_entity_poly.pdbx_seq_one_letter_code
_entity_poly.pdbx_strand_id
1 'polypeptide(L)'
;MASNTTYTPNEETEIQQWLTTATRLQQSKPDEASPILDTLNSHLSTRTTLLGTKPSKADTALYSAVRPLVASWSPEQRTGEKGYPNIVRHLDFVQNFPAFAADVKADDKVKVDLDEVLYVKPPVDAKAEKERLKKEKAAAAAAGGAAPDDKAALPDRTKETKKDKSAGEKVKEVVAEAKDKVKAAVGAGEGQPKKEKKAKAPKPQKAAPAAAPLSPALIDLRVGHILKAIKHPEADSLYVSTIAVGDEPNDDTTEYEGQVCRTVCSGLNGLVPLESMQGRKVVVVCNLKPVKMRGIKSCAMVLAASPKLKEGEVDDHKGPVELVTPPADAKAGERINFEGWEGEPEGVLNPKKKIWETFQPGFTTTDDLAVAFDAGVVEALGKQGLGKLKTKSGGLCTVPSLKDAVVR
;
A
#
# COMPACT_ATOMS: atom_id res chain seq x y z
N MET A 1 21.02 10.14 28.20
CA MET A 1 20.84 8.81 27.56
C MET A 1 20.73 7.66 28.58
N ALA A 2 19.54 7.05 28.72
CA ALA A 2 19.35 5.84 29.53
C ALA A 2 20.21 4.67 28.99
N SER A 3 20.92 4.01 29.89
CA SER A 3 22.16 3.26 29.70
C SER A 3 22.01 1.81 29.20
N ASN A 4 21.04 1.50 28.34
CA ASN A 4 20.88 0.11 27.86
C ASN A 4 20.40 -0.09 26.41
N THR A 5 20.44 0.95 25.57
CA THR A 5 20.13 0.79 24.14
C THR A 5 21.36 0.27 23.39
N THR A 6 21.31 -0.98 22.94
CA THR A 6 22.36 -1.58 22.09
C THR A 6 22.09 -1.27 20.62
N TYR A 7 23.16 -1.02 19.86
CA TYR A 7 23.08 -0.72 18.43
C TYR A 7 23.82 -1.78 17.62
N THR A 8 23.30 -2.10 16.44
CA THR A 8 24.02 -2.94 15.47
C THR A 8 25.19 -2.16 14.86
N PRO A 9 26.25 -2.80 14.35
CA PRO A 9 27.38 -2.09 13.72
C PRO A 9 26.97 -1.11 12.60
N ASN A 10 25.90 -1.46 11.87
CA ASN A 10 25.32 -0.61 10.84
C ASN A 10 24.61 0.63 11.45
N GLU A 11 23.86 0.46 12.53
CA GLU A 11 23.23 1.58 13.26
C GLU A 11 24.30 2.49 13.88
N GLU A 12 25.39 1.93 14.42
CA GLU A 12 26.51 2.71 14.94
C GLU A 12 27.17 3.55 13.84
N THR A 13 27.33 2.97 12.65
CA THR A 13 27.85 3.69 11.48
C THR A 13 26.93 4.84 11.08
N GLU A 14 25.61 4.61 11.02
CA GLU A 14 24.62 5.64 10.71
C GLU A 14 24.60 6.74 11.78
N ILE A 15 24.71 6.38 13.07
CA ILE A 15 24.85 7.35 14.17
C ILE A 15 26.06 8.26 13.93
N GLN A 16 27.24 7.70 13.60
CA GLN A 16 28.45 8.51 13.37
C GLN A 16 28.30 9.48 12.19
N GLN A 17 27.62 9.06 11.13
CA GLN A 17 27.36 9.92 9.97
C GLN A 17 26.42 11.08 10.32
N TRP A 18 25.38 10.82 11.12
CA TRP A 18 24.49 11.89 11.60
C TRP A 18 25.15 12.82 12.60
N LEU A 19 26.03 12.32 13.48
CA LEU A 19 26.84 13.16 14.36
C LEU A 19 27.74 14.10 13.56
N THR A 20 28.40 13.59 12.52
CA THR A 20 29.23 14.40 11.62
C THR A 20 28.38 15.46 10.90
N THR A 21 27.16 15.12 10.52
CA THR A 21 26.23 16.06 9.86
C THR A 21 25.75 17.15 10.82
N ALA A 22 25.46 16.81 12.08
CA ALA A 22 25.14 17.80 13.11
C ALA A 22 26.28 18.79 13.34
N THR A 23 27.53 18.31 13.44
CA THR A 23 28.71 19.18 13.57
C THR A 23 28.88 20.10 12.37
N ARG A 24 28.71 19.59 11.14
CA ARG A 24 28.77 20.42 9.93
C ARG A 24 27.71 21.52 9.96
N LEU A 25 26.47 21.17 10.30
CA LEU A 25 25.37 22.13 10.35
C LEU A 25 25.62 23.25 11.37
N GLN A 26 26.25 22.95 12.50
CA GLN A 26 26.65 23.96 13.50
C GLN A 26 27.75 24.91 13.01
N GLN A 27 28.59 24.47 12.07
CA GLN A 27 29.71 25.23 11.54
C GLN A 27 29.38 25.93 10.21
N SER A 28 28.32 25.51 9.54
CA SER A 28 27.89 26.05 8.25
C SER A 28 27.33 27.48 8.36
N LYS A 29 27.63 28.29 7.36
CA LYS A 29 26.91 29.55 7.10
C LYS A 29 25.50 29.25 6.55
N PRO A 30 24.54 30.20 6.62
CA PRO A 30 23.16 29.97 6.16
C PRO A 30 23.05 29.39 4.73
N ASP A 31 23.87 29.87 3.80
CA ASP A 31 23.87 29.41 2.41
C ASP A 31 24.37 27.97 2.24
N GLU A 32 25.29 27.53 3.11
CA GLU A 32 25.84 26.17 3.11
C GLU A 32 24.98 25.17 3.90
N ALA A 33 24.14 25.68 4.82
CA ALA A 33 23.24 24.88 5.64
C ALA A 33 22.04 24.34 4.84
N SER A 34 21.54 25.12 3.86
CA SER A 34 20.37 24.77 3.05
C SER A 34 20.39 23.35 2.45
N PRO A 35 21.44 22.90 1.72
CA PRO A 35 21.46 21.54 1.17
C PRO A 35 21.52 20.44 2.24
N ILE A 36 22.13 20.73 3.40
CA ILE A 36 22.16 19.80 4.54
C ILE A 36 20.76 19.66 5.13
N LEU A 37 20.04 20.78 5.28
CA LEU A 37 18.66 20.81 5.76
C LEU A 37 17.70 20.11 4.79
N ASP A 38 17.85 20.29 3.48
CA ASP A 38 17.05 19.59 2.47
C ASP A 38 17.21 18.06 2.59
N THR A 39 18.46 17.60 2.68
CA THR A 39 18.79 16.17 2.83
C THR A 39 18.20 15.62 4.12
N LEU A 40 18.34 16.36 5.21
CA LEU A 40 17.82 15.96 6.52
C LEU A 40 16.28 15.91 6.54
N ASN A 41 15.61 16.94 6.01
CA ASN A 41 14.15 17.02 5.95
C ASN A 41 13.56 15.90 5.10
N SER A 42 14.25 15.52 4.02
CA SER A 42 13.90 14.36 3.20
C SER A 42 14.08 13.04 3.95
N HIS A 43 15.21 12.85 4.65
CA HIS A 43 15.46 11.64 5.45
C HIS A 43 14.42 11.44 6.56
N LEU A 44 13.98 12.53 7.18
CA LEU A 44 12.97 12.52 8.24
C LEU A 44 11.53 12.38 7.72
N SER A 45 11.29 12.40 6.41
CA SER A 45 9.92 12.32 5.85
C SER A 45 9.16 11.04 6.22
N THR A 46 9.89 9.94 6.42
CA THR A 46 9.33 8.62 6.75
C THR A 46 9.79 8.09 8.10
N ARG A 47 10.49 8.90 8.89
CA ARG A 47 11.21 8.45 10.10
C ARG A 47 10.87 9.30 11.31
N THR A 48 10.54 8.66 12.43
CA THR A 48 10.29 9.36 13.71
C THR A 48 11.59 9.87 14.32
N THR A 49 12.65 9.04 14.30
CA THR A 49 14.02 9.34 14.71
C THR A 49 14.98 9.18 13.54
N LEU A 50 16.25 9.56 13.69
CA LEU A 50 17.25 9.38 12.63
C LEU A 50 17.44 7.91 12.23
N LEU A 51 17.30 7.00 13.20
CA LEU A 51 17.31 5.54 13.00
C LEU A 51 15.90 4.94 12.83
N GLY A 52 14.96 5.67 12.22
CA GLY A 52 13.61 5.18 11.96
C GLY A 52 12.68 5.40 13.14
N THR A 53 12.61 4.43 14.06
CA THR A 53 11.78 4.51 15.29
C THR A 53 12.62 4.40 16.56
N LYS A 54 13.93 4.14 16.43
CA LYS A 54 14.83 3.90 17.56
C LYS A 54 15.55 5.21 17.94
N PRO A 55 15.37 5.71 19.19
CA PRO A 55 16.09 6.89 19.68
C PRO A 55 17.60 6.66 19.74
N SER A 56 18.37 7.71 19.48
CA SER A 56 19.84 7.66 19.55
C SER A 56 20.46 8.99 19.98
N LYS A 57 21.76 8.96 20.31
CA LYS A 57 22.54 10.19 20.58
C LYS A 57 22.68 11.10 19.36
N ALA A 58 22.43 10.58 18.15
CA ALA A 58 22.42 11.41 16.96
C ALA A 58 21.21 12.36 16.95
N ASP A 59 20.07 11.94 17.51
CA ASP A 59 18.85 12.76 17.54
C ASP A 59 19.04 14.00 18.43
N THR A 60 19.68 13.83 19.60
CA THR A 60 19.97 14.95 20.52
C THR A 60 21.07 15.87 19.99
N ALA A 61 22.10 15.32 19.34
CA ALA A 61 23.13 16.12 18.68
C ALA A 61 22.54 16.95 17.54
N LEU A 62 21.67 16.35 16.73
CA LEU A 62 21.01 17.05 15.64
C LEU A 62 20.04 18.10 16.15
N TYR A 63 19.23 17.80 17.16
CA TYR A 63 18.38 18.77 17.86
C TYR A 63 19.19 20.01 18.26
N SER A 64 20.34 19.81 18.90
CA SER A 64 21.23 20.91 19.32
C SER A 64 21.74 21.74 18.14
N ALA A 65 21.90 21.14 16.96
CA ALA A 65 22.33 21.82 15.75
C ALA A 65 21.19 22.60 15.06
N VAL A 66 19.99 22.02 14.96
CA VAL A 66 18.86 22.64 14.24
C VAL A 66 18.09 23.66 15.09
N ARG A 67 18.08 23.49 16.41
CA ARG A 67 17.32 24.33 17.37
C ARG A 67 17.50 25.85 17.16
N PRO A 68 18.71 26.42 17.13
CA PRO A 68 18.87 27.86 16.93
C PRO A 68 18.37 28.32 15.55
N LEU A 69 18.46 27.47 14.52
CA LEU A 69 17.95 27.77 13.18
C LEU A 69 16.42 27.81 13.20
N VAL A 70 15.76 26.77 13.71
CA VAL A 70 14.30 26.69 13.77
C VAL A 70 13.70 27.80 14.64
N ALA A 71 14.38 28.18 15.73
CA ALA A 71 13.99 29.32 16.55
C ALA A 71 13.93 30.64 15.76
N SER A 72 14.80 30.81 14.75
CA SER A 72 14.86 31.99 13.89
C SER A 72 13.96 31.93 12.64
N TRP A 73 13.40 30.75 12.33
CA TRP A 73 12.58 30.55 11.13
C TRP A 73 11.22 31.23 11.21
N SER A 74 10.79 31.82 10.09
CA SER A 74 9.41 32.26 9.91
C SER A 74 8.45 31.06 9.79
N PRO A 75 7.14 31.27 9.94
CA PRO A 75 6.13 30.25 9.66
C PRO A 75 6.28 29.59 8.28
N GLU A 76 6.62 30.35 7.24
CA GLU A 76 6.84 29.85 5.87
C GLU A 76 8.06 28.91 5.78
N GLN A 77 9.13 29.21 6.51
CA GLN A 77 10.32 28.36 6.56
C GLN A 77 10.08 27.07 7.38
N ARG A 78 9.15 27.11 8.34
CA ARG A 78 8.76 25.95 9.14
C ARG A 78 7.82 25.03 8.37
N THR A 79 6.65 25.52 8.00
CA THR A 79 5.53 24.70 7.49
C THR A 79 4.99 25.17 6.14
N GLY A 80 5.62 26.14 5.48
CA GLY A 80 5.26 26.58 4.13
C GLY A 80 5.67 25.62 3.01
N GLU A 81 5.33 25.96 1.76
CA GLU A 81 5.51 25.09 0.59
C GLU A 81 6.95 24.62 0.37
N LYS A 82 7.91 25.48 0.68
CA LYS A 82 9.35 25.19 0.60
C LYS A 82 10.00 25.07 1.99
N GLY A 83 9.18 24.87 3.02
CA GLY A 83 9.64 24.79 4.40
C GLY A 83 10.20 23.43 4.79
N TYR A 84 10.53 23.30 6.07
CA TYR A 84 11.17 22.12 6.66
C TYR A 84 10.31 21.42 7.73
N PRO A 85 9.07 20.98 7.40
CA PRO A 85 8.12 20.50 8.40
C PRO A 85 8.59 19.22 9.11
N ASN A 86 9.35 18.34 8.45
CA ASN A 86 9.84 17.11 9.07
C ASN A 86 10.95 17.38 10.10
N ILE A 87 11.75 18.42 9.87
CA ILE A 87 12.75 18.89 10.85
C ILE A 87 12.03 19.49 12.06
N VAL A 88 11.02 20.33 11.84
CA VAL A 88 10.22 20.92 12.93
C VAL A 88 9.54 19.83 13.78
N ARG A 89 8.96 18.82 13.12
CA ARG A 89 8.37 17.64 13.78
C ARG A 89 9.40 16.86 14.60
N HIS A 90 10.59 16.61 14.05
CA HIS A 90 11.66 15.90 14.77
C HIS A 90 12.17 16.71 15.95
N LEU A 91 12.36 18.01 15.80
CA LEU A 91 12.75 18.91 16.88
C LEU A 91 11.74 18.87 18.02
N ASP A 92 10.44 18.99 17.71
CA ASP A 92 9.39 18.96 18.73
C ASP A 92 9.32 17.60 19.44
N PHE A 93 9.47 16.52 18.68
CA PHE A 93 9.59 15.17 19.24
C PHE A 93 10.77 15.07 20.22
N VAL A 94 11.98 15.50 19.83
CA VAL A 94 13.17 15.36 20.69
C VAL A 94 13.02 16.16 21.98
N GLN A 95 12.47 17.38 21.93
CA GLN A 95 12.34 18.22 23.14
C GLN A 95 11.24 17.77 24.11
N ASN A 96 10.28 16.97 23.65
CA ASN A 96 9.14 16.51 24.45
C ASN A 96 9.16 15.01 24.78
N PHE A 97 10.01 14.23 24.12
CA PHE A 97 10.09 12.80 24.35
C PHE A 97 10.93 12.46 25.60
N PRO A 98 10.41 11.70 26.58
CA PRO A 98 11.07 11.44 27.86
C PRO A 98 12.48 10.85 27.76
N ALA A 99 12.78 10.06 26.71
CA ALA A 99 14.09 9.45 26.55
C ALA A 99 15.23 10.45 26.34
N PHE A 100 14.92 11.68 25.92
CA PHE A 100 15.89 12.75 25.70
C PHE A 100 15.87 13.84 26.77
N ALA A 101 14.99 13.72 27.78
CA ALA A 101 14.79 14.77 28.79
C ALA A 101 16.07 15.14 29.57
N ALA A 102 17.02 14.21 29.71
CA ALA A 102 18.30 14.48 30.34
C ALA A 102 19.25 15.33 29.48
N ASP A 103 19.05 15.31 28.17
CA ASP A 103 19.93 15.92 27.16
C ASP A 103 19.32 17.21 26.58
N VAL A 104 18.07 17.56 26.94
CA VAL A 104 17.36 18.78 26.53
C VAL A 104 17.01 19.63 27.75
N LYS A 105 17.53 20.86 27.81
CA LYS A 105 17.20 21.80 28.90
C LYS A 105 15.86 22.48 28.66
N ALA A 106 15.13 22.78 29.74
CA ALA A 106 13.82 23.43 29.65
C ALA A 106 13.90 24.82 28.99
N ASP A 107 14.92 25.60 29.30
CA ASP A 107 15.15 26.95 28.73
C ASP A 107 15.56 26.90 27.25
N ASP A 108 15.94 25.72 26.75
CA ASP A 108 16.35 25.54 25.37
C ASP A 108 15.18 25.14 24.45
N LYS A 109 13.98 24.90 24.98
CA LYS A 109 12.85 24.48 24.14
C LYS A 109 12.41 25.59 23.18
N VAL A 110 12.13 25.21 21.94
CA VAL A 110 11.57 26.12 20.93
C VAL A 110 10.07 25.95 20.95
N LYS A 111 9.34 27.06 21.06
CA LYS A 111 7.88 27.05 20.92
C LYS A 111 7.52 26.71 19.47
N VAL A 112 6.87 25.56 19.29
CA VAL A 112 6.29 25.12 18.02
C VAL A 112 4.78 25.22 18.16
N ASP A 113 4.16 25.97 17.26
CA ASP A 113 2.70 26.00 17.14
C ASP A 113 2.28 24.84 16.24
N LEU A 114 1.47 23.93 16.77
CA LEU A 114 1.03 22.73 16.05
C LEU A 114 -0.14 23.01 15.11
N ASP A 115 -0.84 24.14 15.30
CA ASP A 115 -1.98 24.54 14.47
C ASP A 115 -1.54 25.45 13.30
N GLU A 116 -0.32 26.01 13.35
CA GLU A 116 0.26 26.87 12.30
C GLU A 116 0.90 26.05 11.17
N VAL A 117 0.08 25.36 10.39
CA VAL A 117 0.50 24.61 9.20
C VAL A 117 0.11 25.38 7.93
N LEU A 118 1.08 26.07 7.32
CA LEU A 118 0.83 26.92 6.15
C LEU A 118 0.67 26.13 4.85
N TYR A 119 1.34 24.99 4.73
CA TYR A 119 1.28 24.15 3.55
C TYR A 119 1.36 22.67 3.92
N VAL A 120 0.38 21.92 3.46
CA VAL A 120 0.41 20.46 3.48
C VAL A 120 0.70 20.02 2.06
N LYS A 121 1.89 19.45 1.83
CA LYS A 121 2.24 18.85 0.54
C LYS A 121 1.15 17.82 0.21
N PRO A 122 0.42 17.97 -0.91
CA PRO A 122 -0.49 16.94 -1.36
C PRO A 122 0.27 15.60 -1.41
N PRO A 123 -0.31 14.48 -0.98
CA PRO A 123 0.40 13.22 -0.83
C PRO A 123 0.93 12.67 -2.17
N VAL A 124 2.10 13.16 -2.59
CA VAL A 124 2.68 12.87 -3.90
C VAL A 124 2.82 11.37 -4.09
N ASP A 125 2.17 10.86 -5.15
CA ASP A 125 2.33 9.49 -5.62
C ASP A 125 3.84 9.19 -5.77
N ALA A 126 4.39 8.33 -4.91
CA ALA A 126 5.81 7.99 -4.90
C ALA A 126 6.32 7.46 -6.27
N LYS A 127 5.40 7.03 -7.16
CA LYS A 127 5.73 6.69 -8.55
C LYS A 127 5.85 7.93 -9.43
N ALA A 128 5.00 8.94 -9.23
CA ALA A 128 5.06 10.23 -9.93
C ALA A 128 6.27 11.06 -9.49
N GLU A 129 6.62 11.08 -8.20
CA GLU A 129 7.84 11.76 -7.74
C GLU A 129 9.09 11.03 -8.25
N LYS A 130 9.10 9.68 -8.26
CA LYS A 130 10.22 8.91 -8.82
C LYS A 130 10.34 9.06 -10.34
N GLU A 131 9.23 9.18 -11.06
CA GLU A 131 9.20 9.54 -12.49
C GLU A 131 9.67 10.98 -12.71
N ARG A 132 9.26 11.93 -11.87
CA ARG A 132 9.65 13.35 -11.97
C ARG A 132 11.11 13.54 -11.64
N LEU A 133 11.62 12.91 -10.57
CA LEU A 133 13.04 12.91 -10.21
C LEU A 133 13.89 12.23 -11.29
N LYS A 134 13.37 11.17 -11.93
CA LYS A 134 14.03 10.52 -13.06
C LYS A 134 14.04 11.41 -14.31
N LYS A 135 12.96 12.16 -14.57
CA LYS A 135 12.86 13.14 -15.65
C LYS A 135 13.72 14.38 -15.40
N GLU A 136 13.77 14.90 -14.17
CA GLU A 136 14.64 16.02 -13.76
C GLU A 136 16.11 15.61 -13.84
N LYS A 137 16.48 14.40 -13.37
CA LYS A 137 17.85 13.88 -13.47
C LYS A 137 18.25 13.60 -14.93
N ALA A 138 17.30 13.19 -15.78
CA ALA A 138 17.51 13.05 -17.22
C ALA A 138 17.62 14.41 -17.95
N ALA A 139 16.84 15.41 -17.54
CA ALA A 139 16.89 16.76 -18.10
C ALA A 139 18.16 17.51 -17.67
N ALA A 140 18.60 17.36 -16.42
CA ALA A 140 19.87 17.90 -15.93
C ALA A 140 21.08 17.25 -16.64
N ALA A 141 21.02 15.93 -16.91
CA ALA A 141 22.02 15.24 -17.71
C ALA A 141 22.03 15.68 -19.18
N ALA A 142 20.88 16.08 -19.73
CA ALA A 142 20.77 16.59 -21.10
C ALA A 142 21.19 18.07 -21.24
N ALA A 143 21.17 18.85 -20.15
CA ALA A 143 21.56 20.26 -20.13
C ALA A 143 23.07 20.50 -19.90
N GLY A 144 23.90 19.45 -19.84
CA GLY A 144 25.36 19.58 -19.76
C GLY A 144 25.90 20.09 -18.42
N GLY A 145 25.10 20.06 -17.34
CA GLY A 145 25.58 20.38 -15.99
C GLY A 145 26.41 19.24 -15.42
N ALA A 146 27.67 19.51 -15.08
CA ALA A 146 28.54 18.56 -14.39
C ALA A 146 27.86 17.99 -13.13
N ALA A 147 27.86 16.66 -13.00
CA ALA A 147 27.36 15.96 -11.83
C ALA A 147 28.18 16.36 -10.58
N PRO A 148 27.55 16.68 -9.44
CA PRO A 148 28.25 16.67 -8.16
C PRO A 148 28.52 15.21 -7.77
N ASP A 149 29.74 14.95 -7.28
CA ASP A 149 30.22 13.65 -6.80
C ASP A 149 29.22 12.93 -5.89
N ASP A 150 28.87 11.70 -6.30
CA ASP A 150 28.04 10.74 -5.58
C ASP A 150 28.90 10.10 -4.46
N LYS A 151 29.07 10.81 -3.34
CA LYS A 151 29.55 10.21 -2.10
C LYS A 151 28.60 10.52 -0.94
N ALA A 152 28.10 9.41 -0.36
CA ALA A 152 27.29 9.29 0.85
C ALA A 152 25.76 9.27 0.67
N ALA A 153 25.24 8.32 -0.13
CA ALA A 153 23.87 7.84 0.06
C ALA A 153 23.84 6.75 1.15
N LEU A 154 23.23 7.07 2.29
CA LEU A 154 22.97 6.16 3.41
C LEU A 154 21.95 5.08 3.02
N PRO A 155 22.15 3.80 3.37
CA PRO A 155 21.23 2.73 3.03
C PRO A 155 19.90 2.82 3.79
N ASP A 156 18.80 2.81 3.04
CA ASP A 156 17.42 2.69 3.54
C ASP A 156 17.17 1.28 4.10
N ARG A 157 17.19 1.13 5.43
CA ARG A 157 16.97 -0.17 6.12
C ARG A 157 15.50 -0.49 6.41
N THR A 158 14.57 -0.04 5.57
CA THR A 158 13.19 -0.58 5.60
C THR A 158 13.07 -1.95 4.90
N LYS A 159 14.17 -2.48 4.34
CA LYS A 159 14.27 -3.82 3.74
C LYS A 159 15.52 -4.55 4.21
N GLU A 160 15.53 -5.15 5.40
CA GLU A 160 16.47 -6.25 5.69
C GLU A 160 16.09 -7.05 6.94
N THR A 161 15.20 -8.03 6.77
CA THR A 161 15.21 -9.28 7.55
C THR A 161 14.91 -10.44 6.60
N LYS A 162 15.95 -10.88 5.88
CA LYS A 162 16.18 -12.26 5.40
C LYS A 162 17.48 -12.34 4.59
N LYS A 163 18.62 -12.49 5.29
CA LYS A 163 19.79 -13.24 4.82
C LYS A 163 19.59 -14.70 5.27
N ASP A 164 19.94 -15.77 4.56
CA ASP A 164 21.08 -16.02 3.69
C ASP A 164 20.76 -17.08 2.62
N LYS A 165 21.33 -16.93 1.41
CA LYS A 165 22.33 -17.87 0.86
C LYS A 165 22.88 -17.44 -0.52
N SER A 166 24.19 -17.17 -0.49
CA SER A 166 25.25 -17.36 -1.50
C SER A 166 25.05 -16.92 -2.96
N ALA A 167 25.77 -15.85 -3.30
CA ALA A 167 26.87 -15.79 -4.29
C ALA A 167 26.67 -16.40 -5.69
N GLY A 168 26.83 -15.55 -6.71
CA GLY A 168 27.03 -15.93 -8.10
C GLY A 168 26.83 -14.77 -9.07
N GLU A 169 27.65 -13.71 -8.94
CA GLU A 169 27.79 -12.65 -9.94
C GLU A 169 28.58 -13.17 -11.17
N LYS A 170 28.36 -12.51 -12.32
CA LYS A 170 28.91 -12.72 -13.68
C LYS A 170 28.01 -13.66 -14.53
N VAL A 171 27.43 -13.27 -15.66
CA VAL A 171 27.90 -12.36 -16.73
C VAL A 171 26.67 -11.72 -17.41
N LYS A 172 26.68 -10.38 -17.54
CA LYS A 172 25.95 -9.64 -18.59
C LYS A 172 26.88 -9.53 -19.81
N GLU A 173 26.26 -9.36 -20.99
CA GLU A 173 26.80 -9.50 -22.35
C GLU A 173 26.66 -10.95 -22.83
N VAL A 174 25.78 -11.31 -23.78
CA VAL A 174 25.51 -10.67 -25.07
C VAL A 174 24.04 -10.94 -25.43
N VAL A 175 23.20 -9.90 -25.51
CA VAL A 175 21.92 -9.98 -26.22
C VAL A 175 21.85 -8.77 -27.13
N ALA A 176 22.38 -8.96 -28.33
CA ALA A 176 22.07 -8.16 -29.49
C ALA A 176 22.04 -9.11 -30.69
N GLU A 177 20.84 -9.29 -31.25
CA GLU A 177 20.55 -9.65 -32.65
C GLU A 177 21.01 -11.05 -33.12
N ALA A 178 20.31 -11.80 -33.96
CA ALA A 178 19.00 -11.72 -34.56
C ALA A 178 18.62 -13.14 -35.04
N LYS A 179 17.33 -13.32 -35.24
CA LYS A 179 16.61 -14.35 -36.01
C LYS A 179 17.42 -15.06 -37.12
N ASP A 180 17.37 -16.38 -37.18
CA ASP A 180 16.61 -17.16 -38.20
C ASP A 180 16.90 -18.68 -38.13
N LYS A 181 15.82 -19.46 -38.29
CA LYS A 181 15.68 -20.79 -38.92
C LYS A 181 16.58 -21.99 -38.52
N VAL A 182 15.90 -22.96 -37.88
CA VAL A 182 15.59 -24.32 -38.39
C VAL A 182 16.65 -25.00 -39.28
N LYS A 183 17.26 -26.11 -38.83
CA LYS A 183 16.91 -27.52 -39.18
C LYS A 183 18.10 -28.47 -38.95
N ALA A 184 17.78 -29.66 -38.42
CA ALA A 184 18.45 -30.96 -38.66
C ALA A 184 19.93 -31.09 -38.24
N ALA A 185 20.50 -32.24 -37.91
CA ALA A 185 20.12 -33.59 -37.53
C ALA A 185 21.47 -34.32 -37.34
N VAL A 186 21.47 -35.52 -36.72
CA VAL A 186 22.57 -36.51 -36.68
C VAL A 186 23.82 -36.07 -35.88
N GLY A 187 24.40 -36.81 -34.93
CA GLY A 187 24.26 -38.20 -34.47
C GLY A 187 25.66 -38.68 -34.04
N ALA A 188 25.70 -39.53 -33.00
CA ALA A 188 26.86 -40.31 -32.50
C ALA A 188 28.08 -39.51 -31.97
N GLY A 189 28.77 -39.90 -30.90
CA GLY A 189 28.69 -41.07 -30.05
C GLY A 189 29.75 -41.00 -28.94
N GLU A 190 29.52 -41.81 -27.90
CA GLU A 190 30.50 -42.50 -27.02
C GLU A 190 31.43 -41.64 -26.15
N GLY A 191 31.29 -41.63 -24.82
CA GLY A 191 31.73 -42.69 -23.89
C GLY A 191 32.85 -42.08 -23.03
N GLN A 192 32.99 -42.20 -21.71
CA GLN A 192 32.70 -43.27 -20.75
C GLN A 192 32.97 -42.69 -19.30
N PRO A 193 33.00 -43.42 -18.17
CA PRO A 193 31.93 -43.37 -17.17
C PRO A 193 32.36 -43.15 -15.68
N LYS A 194 31.33 -42.98 -14.84
CA LYS A 194 31.15 -43.41 -13.41
C LYS A 194 32.26 -43.17 -12.37
N LYS A 195 31.87 -42.49 -11.28
CA LYS A 195 32.00 -43.06 -9.92
C LYS A 195 30.86 -42.64 -8.99
N GLU A 196 30.25 -43.65 -8.40
CA GLU A 196 29.02 -43.66 -7.60
C GLU A 196 29.20 -43.06 -6.19
N LYS A 197 28.15 -42.46 -5.61
CA LYS A 197 27.43 -43.06 -4.45
C LYS A 197 26.28 -42.21 -3.90
N LYS A 198 25.25 -42.97 -3.51
CA LYS A 198 24.26 -42.79 -2.43
C LYS A 198 22.98 -42.02 -2.74
N ALA A 199 21.97 -42.84 -3.07
CA ALA A 199 20.55 -42.59 -2.92
C ALA A 199 20.20 -42.04 -1.52
N LYS A 200 19.38 -40.99 -1.51
CA LYS A 200 18.60 -40.54 -0.34
C LYS A 200 17.13 -40.63 -0.74
N ALA A 201 16.36 -41.38 0.06
CA ALA A 201 14.95 -41.70 -0.16
C ALA A 201 14.09 -40.42 -0.38
N PRO A 202 13.04 -40.51 -1.21
CA PRO A 202 12.14 -39.39 -1.44
C PRO A 202 11.35 -39.10 -0.16
N LYS A 203 11.50 -37.89 0.38
CA LYS A 203 10.53 -37.36 1.35
C LYS A 203 9.19 -37.19 0.61
N PRO A 204 8.06 -37.54 1.23
CA PRO A 204 6.75 -37.33 0.61
C PRO A 204 6.61 -35.84 0.26
N GLN A 205 6.56 -35.55 -1.04
CA GLN A 205 6.09 -34.27 -1.51
C GLN A 205 4.63 -34.19 -1.06
N LYS A 206 4.34 -33.32 -0.08
CA LYS A 206 2.97 -32.94 0.23
C LYS A 206 2.41 -32.43 -1.09
N ALA A 207 1.47 -33.19 -1.66
CA ALA A 207 0.82 -32.85 -2.91
C ALA A 207 0.38 -31.39 -2.83
N ALA A 208 0.69 -30.61 -3.87
CA ALA A 208 0.02 -29.34 -4.08
C ALA A 208 -1.49 -29.62 -3.97
N PRO A 209 -2.25 -28.86 -3.16
CA PRO A 209 -3.70 -29.04 -3.10
C PRO A 209 -4.24 -29.01 -4.53
N ALA A 210 -5.08 -29.98 -4.87
CA ALA A 210 -5.78 -30.03 -6.14
C ALA A 210 -6.37 -28.64 -6.43
N ALA A 211 -6.20 -28.14 -7.65
CA ALA A 211 -6.78 -26.86 -8.05
C ALA A 211 -8.28 -26.89 -7.71
N ALA A 212 -8.71 -25.97 -6.84
CA ALA A 212 -10.10 -25.84 -6.49
C ALA A 212 -10.93 -25.67 -7.78
N PRO A 213 -12.12 -26.29 -7.88
CA PRO A 213 -12.98 -26.15 -9.04
C PRO A 213 -13.26 -24.67 -9.31
N LEU A 214 -13.33 -24.30 -10.59
CA LEU A 214 -13.73 -22.96 -11.01
C LEU A 214 -15.10 -22.62 -10.41
N SER A 215 -15.15 -21.65 -9.50
CA SER A 215 -16.36 -21.28 -8.74
C SER A 215 -16.30 -19.82 -8.29
N PRO A 216 -17.43 -19.08 -8.23
CA PRO A 216 -17.47 -17.76 -7.61
C PRO A 216 -17.13 -17.80 -6.12
N ALA A 217 -17.21 -18.96 -5.47
CA ALA A 217 -16.78 -19.16 -4.07
C ALA A 217 -15.28 -18.89 -3.83
N LEU A 218 -14.48 -18.80 -4.90
CA LEU A 218 -13.07 -18.41 -4.81
C LEU A 218 -12.89 -16.93 -4.46
N ILE A 219 -13.92 -16.10 -4.64
CA ILE A 219 -13.95 -14.68 -4.30
C ILE A 219 -14.35 -14.53 -2.82
N ASP A 220 -13.53 -13.82 -2.04
CA ASP A 220 -13.78 -13.60 -0.61
C ASP A 220 -14.72 -12.41 -0.42
N LEU A 221 -16.02 -12.70 -0.29
CA LEU A 221 -17.06 -11.71 -0.01
C LEU A 221 -17.36 -11.70 1.50
N ARG A 222 -17.30 -10.51 2.09
CA ARG A 222 -17.58 -10.32 3.51
C ARG A 222 -18.45 -9.10 3.76
N VAL A 223 -19.10 -9.08 4.91
CA VAL A 223 -19.74 -7.87 5.46
C VAL A 223 -18.64 -6.91 5.91
N GLY A 224 -18.67 -5.69 5.39
CA GLY A 224 -17.84 -4.58 5.83
C GLY A 224 -18.66 -3.54 6.59
N HIS A 225 -18.06 -2.90 7.59
CA HIS A 225 -18.65 -1.76 8.29
C HIS A 225 -17.77 -0.53 8.09
N ILE A 226 -18.29 0.47 7.38
CA ILE A 226 -17.58 1.73 7.16
C ILE A 226 -17.62 2.54 8.46
N LEU A 227 -16.50 2.62 9.16
CA LEU A 227 -16.40 3.41 10.39
C LEU A 227 -16.18 4.89 10.10
N LYS A 228 -15.45 5.15 9.02
CA LYS A 228 -15.14 6.50 8.56
C LYS A 228 -15.01 6.52 7.05
N ALA A 229 -15.60 7.50 6.40
CA ALA A 229 -15.32 7.83 5.01
C ALA A 229 -14.88 9.30 4.90
N ILE A 230 -13.88 9.57 4.07
CA ILE A 230 -13.45 10.93 3.74
C ILE A 230 -13.31 11.08 2.23
N LYS A 231 -13.39 12.32 1.74
CA LYS A 231 -12.98 12.63 0.35
C LYS A 231 -11.52 12.29 0.17
N HIS A 232 -11.20 11.68 -0.96
CA HIS A 232 -9.82 11.38 -1.29
C HIS A 232 -9.06 12.71 -1.51
N PRO A 233 -7.90 12.93 -0.86
CA PRO A 233 -7.21 14.22 -0.87
C PRO A 233 -6.72 14.65 -2.26
N GLU A 234 -6.42 13.68 -3.13
CA GLU A 234 -5.90 13.93 -4.49
C GLU A 234 -6.83 13.44 -5.62
N ALA A 235 -8.10 13.14 -5.32
CA ALA A 235 -9.00 12.58 -6.32
C ALA A 235 -10.47 12.94 -6.07
N ASP A 236 -11.00 13.84 -6.89
CA ASP A 236 -12.34 14.39 -6.72
C ASP A 236 -13.45 13.34 -6.86
N SER A 237 -13.22 12.23 -7.56
CA SER A 237 -14.22 11.16 -7.72
C SER A 237 -14.12 10.05 -6.68
N LEU A 238 -13.11 10.07 -5.80
CA LEU A 238 -12.87 8.96 -4.87
C LEU A 238 -13.20 9.33 -3.41
N TYR A 239 -13.71 8.36 -2.67
CA TYR A 239 -13.67 8.32 -1.21
C TYR A 239 -12.57 7.40 -0.72
N VAL A 240 -12.06 7.68 0.48
CA VAL A 240 -11.20 6.81 1.28
C VAL A 240 -12.00 6.39 2.49
N SER A 241 -12.33 5.11 2.55
CA SER A 241 -13.12 4.51 3.62
C SER A 241 -12.26 3.63 4.52
N THR A 242 -12.40 3.78 5.82
CA THR A 242 -11.89 2.89 6.86
C THR A 242 -12.97 1.87 7.16
N ILE A 243 -12.78 0.62 6.72
CA ILE A 243 -13.80 -0.42 6.77
C ILE A 243 -13.34 -1.58 7.65
N ALA A 244 -14.09 -1.87 8.72
CA ALA A 244 -13.90 -3.08 9.50
C ALA A 244 -14.47 -4.29 8.74
N VAL A 245 -13.63 -5.31 8.53
CA VAL A 245 -13.97 -6.51 7.74
C VAL A 245 -13.64 -7.82 8.48
N GLY A 246 -13.46 -7.72 9.80
CA GLY A 246 -13.17 -8.84 10.70
C GLY A 246 -11.82 -9.52 10.47
N ASP A 247 -10.83 -8.79 9.97
CA ASP A 247 -9.47 -9.31 9.84
C ASP A 247 -8.70 -9.28 11.16
N GLU A 248 -7.68 -10.14 11.23
CA GLU A 248 -6.61 -10.00 12.20
C GLU A 248 -5.59 -8.92 11.76
N PRO A 249 -4.92 -8.23 12.70
CA PRO A 249 -3.92 -7.22 12.39
C PRO A 249 -2.81 -7.74 11.46
N ASN A 250 -2.55 -7.02 10.38
CA ASN A 250 -1.49 -7.28 9.41
C ASN A 250 -1.05 -6.00 8.69
N ASP A 251 -0.06 -6.10 7.80
CA ASP A 251 0.55 -4.99 7.04
C ASP A 251 -0.45 -4.16 6.20
N ASP A 252 -1.61 -4.72 5.87
CA ASP A 252 -2.64 -4.12 5.01
C ASP A 252 -3.84 -3.58 5.81
N THR A 253 -3.75 -3.63 7.14
CA THR A 253 -4.79 -3.16 8.06
C THR A 253 -4.31 -2.04 8.96
N THR A 254 -5.24 -1.23 9.44
CA THR A 254 -5.01 -0.18 10.44
C THR A 254 -6.01 -0.33 11.58
N GLU A 255 -5.64 0.12 12.76
CA GLU A 255 -6.58 0.17 13.89
C GLU A 255 -7.33 1.51 13.87
N TYR A 256 -8.65 1.45 14.01
CA TYR A 256 -9.52 2.62 14.15
C TYR A 256 -10.64 2.30 15.12
N GLU A 257 -10.79 3.12 16.17
CA GLU A 257 -11.81 2.93 17.23
C GLU A 257 -11.82 1.51 17.83
N GLY A 258 -10.63 0.92 18.00
CA GLY A 258 -10.47 -0.44 18.56
C GLY A 258 -10.85 -1.57 17.59
N GLN A 259 -11.08 -1.28 16.31
CA GLN A 259 -11.36 -2.26 15.27
C GLN A 259 -10.23 -2.30 14.23
N VAL A 260 -9.89 -3.52 13.80
CA VAL A 260 -8.96 -3.75 12.70
C VAL A 260 -9.70 -3.49 11.38
N CYS A 261 -9.20 -2.53 10.63
CA CYS A 261 -9.84 -1.99 9.45
C CYS A 261 -8.94 -2.06 8.23
N ARG A 262 -9.54 -2.09 7.05
CA ARG A 262 -8.86 -1.87 5.78
C ARG A 262 -9.14 -0.46 5.27
N THR A 263 -8.15 0.11 4.61
CA THR A 263 -8.33 1.30 3.79
C THR A 263 -8.91 0.88 2.43
N VAL A 264 -10.01 1.50 2.02
CA VAL A 264 -10.70 1.20 0.77
C VAL A 264 -10.95 2.49 -0.01
N CYS A 265 -10.35 2.60 -1.19
CA CYS A 265 -10.63 3.69 -2.11
C CYS A 265 -11.77 3.30 -3.05
N SER A 266 -12.80 4.14 -3.16
CA SER A 266 -14.01 3.84 -3.95
C SER A 266 -14.43 5.05 -4.79
N GLY A 267 -14.79 4.82 -6.05
CA GLY A 267 -15.22 5.87 -6.99
C GLY A 267 -16.66 6.34 -6.79
N LEU A 268 -17.03 6.64 -5.55
CA LEU A 268 -18.42 6.94 -5.16
C LEU A 268 -18.66 8.43 -4.91
N ASN A 269 -17.61 9.27 -4.89
CA ASN A 269 -17.80 10.70 -4.66
C ASN A 269 -18.48 11.34 -5.87
N GLY A 270 -19.60 12.02 -5.62
CA GLY A 270 -20.49 12.53 -6.66
C GLY A 270 -21.64 11.58 -7.04
N LEU A 271 -21.61 10.32 -6.60
CA LEU A 271 -22.67 9.33 -6.83
C LEU A 271 -23.43 8.99 -5.54
N VAL A 272 -22.69 8.85 -4.43
CA VAL A 272 -23.24 8.56 -3.09
C VAL A 272 -22.82 9.68 -2.15
N PRO A 273 -23.75 10.32 -1.42
CA PRO A 273 -23.39 11.37 -0.47
C PRO A 273 -22.48 10.85 0.65
N LEU A 274 -21.46 11.63 1.03
CA LEU A 274 -20.50 11.29 2.08
C LEU A 274 -21.17 10.95 3.42
N GLU A 275 -22.26 11.64 3.78
CA GLU A 275 -23.02 11.39 5.02
C GLU A 275 -23.61 9.98 5.04
N SER A 276 -24.10 9.50 3.89
CA SER A 276 -24.66 8.15 3.76
C SER A 276 -23.60 7.04 3.77
N MET A 277 -22.31 7.39 3.74
CA MET A 277 -21.20 6.44 3.85
C MET A 277 -20.83 6.18 5.31
N GLN A 278 -21.08 7.11 6.23
CA GLN A 278 -20.65 6.99 7.62
C GLN A 278 -21.48 5.93 8.36
N GLY A 279 -20.81 5.01 9.07
CA GLY A 279 -21.46 3.93 9.81
C GLY A 279 -22.22 2.92 8.95
N ARG A 280 -22.03 2.94 7.62
CA ARG A 280 -22.81 2.09 6.71
C ARG A 280 -22.24 0.67 6.64
N LYS A 281 -23.13 -0.33 6.68
CA LYS A 281 -22.80 -1.72 6.37
C LYS A 281 -22.82 -1.94 4.86
N VAL A 282 -21.83 -2.65 4.35
CA VAL A 282 -21.61 -2.90 2.93
C VAL A 282 -21.15 -4.33 2.69
N VAL A 283 -21.21 -4.79 1.44
CA VAL A 283 -20.52 -6.00 1.00
C VAL A 283 -19.17 -5.62 0.40
N VAL A 284 -18.11 -6.34 0.78
CA VAL A 284 -16.74 -6.08 0.33
C VAL A 284 -16.06 -7.32 -0.24
N VAL A 285 -15.28 -7.11 -1.29
CA VAL A 285 -14.36 -8.10 -1.86
C VAL A 285 -13.00 -7.98 -1.18
N CYS A 286 -12.58 -9.03 -0.47
CA CYS A 286 -11.44 -8.99 0.45
C CYS A 286 -10.17 -9.69 -0.04
N ASN A 287 -10.21 -10.43 -1.15
CA ASN A 287 -9.04 -11.17 -1.64
C ASN A 287 -8.55 -10.72 -3.02
N LEU A 288 -8.96 -9.54 -3.48
CA LEU A 288 -8.31 -8.89 -4.63
C LEU A 288 -6.90 -8.44 -4.25
N LYS A 289 -5.99 -8.45 -5.23
CA LYS A 289 -4.66 -7.87 -5.03
C LYS A 289 -4.81 -6.38 -4.69
N PRO A 290 -4.23 -5.88 -3.59
CA PRO A 290 -4.33 -4.47 -3.24
C PRO A 290 -3.85 -3.55 -4.36
N VAL A 291 -4.58 -2.46 -4.59
CA VAL A 291 -4.32 -1.49 -5.66
C VAL A 291 -4.04 -0.13 -5.06
N LYS A 292 -3.02 0.57 -5.56
CA LYS A 292 -2.81 1.99 -5.22
C LYS A 292 -3.67 2.86 -6.12
N MET A 293 -4.55 3.65 -5.53
CA MET A 293 -5.37 4.64 -6.21
C MET A 293 -4.94 6.01 -5.73
N ARG A 294 -4.24 6.77 -6.59
CA ARG A 294 -3.77 8.14 -6.30
C ARG A 294 -3.00 8.21 -4.97
N GLY A 295 -1.95 7.40 -4.86
CA GLY A 295 -1.10 7.33 -3.66
C GLY A 295 -1.63 6.45 -2.52
N ILE A 296 -2.94 6.28 -2.36
CA ILE A 296 -3.52 5.51 -1.25
C ILE A 296 -3.74 4.05 -1.65
N LYS A 297 -3.26 3.12 -0.81
CA LYS A 297 -3.42 1.67 -1.03
C LYS A 297 -4.83 1.25 -0.61
N SER A 298 -5.63 0.81 -1.58
CA SER A 298 -6.93 0.17 -1.37
C SER A 298 -6.74 -1.34 -1.18
N CYS A 299 -7.19 -1.86 -0.05
CA CYS A 299 -6.98 -3.26 0.36
C CYS A 299 -8.27 -4.11 0.27
N ALA A 300 -9.37 -3.54 -0.23
CA ALA A 300 -10.60 -4.24 -0.56
C ALA A 300 -11.37 -3.43 -1.61
N MET A 301 -12.53 -3.93 -2.04
CA MET A 301 -13.43 -3.23 -2.94
C MET A 301 -14.86 -3.32 -2.40
N VAL A 302 -15.59 -2.21 -2.36
CA VAL A 302 -17.01 -2.19 -1.99
C VAL A 302 -17.84 -2.62 -3.20
N LEU A 303 -18.79 -3.53 -2.99
CA LEU A 303 -19.68 -4.03 -4.03
C LEU A 303 -20.88 -3.09 -4.22
N ALA A 304 -21.17 -2.72 -5.46
CA ALA A 304 -22.26 -1.84 -5.80
C ALA A 304 -23.01 -2.30 -7.06
N ALA A 305 -24.30 -1.99 -7.13
CA ALA A 305 -25.11 -2.16 -8.32
C ALA A 305 -25.12 -0.87 -9.15
N SER A 306 -25.08 -1.03 -10.46
CA SER A 306 -25.28 0.03 -11.45
C SER A 306 -26.14 -0.51 -12.60
N PRO A 307 -26.94 0.32 -13.28
CA PRO A 307 -27.74 -0.12 -14.42
C PRO A 307 -26.92 -0.88 -15.47
N LYS A 308 -27.54 -1.88 -16.11
CA LYS A 308 -26.98 -2.49 -17.32
C LYS A 308 -26.94 -1.46 -18.43
N LEU A 309 -25.78 -1.34 -19.07
CA LEU A 309 -25.64 -0.55 -20.28
C LEU A 309 -26.35 -1.26 -21.42
N LYS A 310 -27.03 -0.49 -22.26
CA LYS A 310 -27.59 -1.04 -23.49
C LYS A 310 -26.47 -1.25 -24.51
N GLU A 311 -26.70 -2.16 -25.45
CA GLU A 311 -25.76 -2.40 -26.54
C GLU A 311 -25.50 -1.10 -27.32
N GLY A 312 -24.23 -0.67 -27.37
CA GLY A 312 -23.81 0.58 -28.00
C GLY A 312 -23.67 1.78 -27.07
N GLU A 313 -24.07 1.69 -25.79
CA GLU A 313 -23.82 2.73 -24.79
C GLU A 313 -22.41 2.59 -24.19
N VAL A 314 -21.74 3.73 -23.99
CA VAL A 314 -20.43 3.78 -23.33
C VAL A 314 -20.64 3.89 -21.82
N ASP A 315 -19.98 3.03 -21.05
CA ASP A 315 -19.95 3.15 -19.59
C ASP A 315 -19.15 4.38 -19.19
N ASP A 316 -19.84 5.48 -18.88
CA ASP A 316 -19.19 6.67 -18.34
C ASP A 316 -19.09 6.63 -16.80
N HIS A 317 -19.61 5.56 -16.16
CA HIS A 317 -19.69 5.39 -14.71
C HIS A 317 -20.38 6.56 -13.97
N LYS A 318 -21.24 7.33 -14.66
CA LYS A 318 -22.01 8.44 -14.07
C LYS A 318 -23.46 8.10 -13.74
N GLY A 319 -23.90 6.89 -14.09
CA GLY A 319 -25.23 6.39 -13.77
C GLY A 319 -25.45 6.25 -12.26
N PRO A 320 -26.71 6.06 -11.83
CA PRO A 320 -27.02 5.82 -10.43
C PRO A 320 -26.25 4.59 -9.93
N VAL A 321 -25.60 4.72 -8.77
CA VAL A 321 -24.88 3.62 -8.12
C VAL A 321 -25.48 3.38 -6.75
N GLU A 322 -25.79 2.12 -6.47
CA GLU A 322 -26.38 1.68 -5.22
C GLU A 322 -25.48 0.67 -4.51
N LEU A 323 -25.05 0.98 -3.29
CA LEU A 323 -24.25 0.05 -2.50
C LEU A 323 -25.06 -1.17 -2.07
N VAL A 324 -24.48 -2.35 -2.22
CA VAL A 324 -25.08 -3.60 -1.74
C VAL A 324 -25.14 -3.57 -0.22
N THR A 325 -26.35 -3.76 0.31
CA THR A 325 -26.67 -3.68 1.73
C THR A 325 -26.84 -5.10 2.29
N PRO A 326 -25.97 -5.53 3.22
CA PRO A 326 -26.16 -6.80 3.93
C PRO A 326 -27.30 -6.68 4.96
N PRO A 327 -27.77 -7.81 5.53
CA PRO A 327 -28.75 -7.81 6.61
C PRO A 327 -28.37 -6.90 7.78
N ALA A 328 -29.38 -6.29 8.42
CA ALA A 328 -29.18 -5.28 9.46
C ALA A 328 -28.46 -5.82 10.70
N ASP A 329 -28.59 -7.12 11.01
CA ASP A 329 -27.96 -7.81 12.13
C ASP A 329 -26.58 -8.40 11.79
N ALA A 330 -26.19 -8.39 10.51
CA ALA A 330 -24.93 -8.97 10.06
C ALA A 330 -23.71 -8.24 10.67
N LYS A 331 -22.70 -9.02 11.07
CA LYS A 331 -21.50 -8.50 11.75
C LYS A 331 -20.36 -8.27 10.76
N ALA A 332 -19.50 -7.29 11.05
CA ALA A 332 -18.29 -7.08 10.26
C ALA A 332 -17.44 -8.37 10.19
N GLY A 333 -17.01 -8.72 8.98
CA GLY A 333 -16.26 -9.93 8.66
C GLY A 333 -17.07 -11.21 8.49
N GLU A 334 -18.39 -11.15 8.67
CA GLU A 334 -19.24 -12.29 8.35
C GLU A 334 -19.12 -12.64 6.85
N ARG A 335 -18.92 -13.93 6.57
CA ARG A 335 -18.81 -14.43 5.20
C ARG A 335 -20.14 -14.36 4.47
N ILE A 336 -20.04 -14.10 3.17
CA ILE A 336 -21.16 -14.01 2.25
C ILE A 336 -20.91 -14.96 1.09
N ASN A 337 -21.93 -15.70 0.69
CA ASN A 337 -21.86 -16.69 -0.38
C ASN A 337 -23.09 -16.58 -1.28
N PHE A 338 -22.96 -16.96 -2.54
CA PHE A 338 -24.12 -17.19 -3.39
C PHE A 338 -24.72 -18.57 -3.07
N GLU A 339 -26.04 -18.67 -2.98
CA GLU A 339 -26.74 -19.93 -2.76
C GLU A 339 -26.36 -21.00 -3.80
N GLY A 340 -25.99 -22.19 -3.32
CA GLY A 340 -25.52 -23.28 -4.20
C GLY A 340 -24.06 -23.15 -4.64
N TRP A 341 -23.36 -22.10 -4.19
CA TRP A 341 -21.96 -21.83 -4.47
C TRP A 341 -21.18 -21.56 -3.19
N GLU A 342 -21.32 -22.45 -2.20
CA GLU A 342 -20.50 -22.40 -1.00
C GLU A 342 -19.10 -22.99 -1.22
N GLY A 343 -18.09 -22.41 -0.58
CA GLY A 343 -16.71 -22.88 -0.69
C GLY A 343 -15.74 -22.00 0.10
N GLU A 344 -14.46 -22.39 0.07
CA GLU A 344 -13.38 -21.62 0.66
C GLU A 344 -12.76 -20.67 -0.38
N PRO A 345 -12.61 -19.37 -0.06
CA PRO A 345 -12.00 -18.40 -0.97
C PRO A 345 -10.49 -18.65 -1.12
N GLU A 346 -9.92 -18.22 -2.25
CA GLU A 346 -8.46 -18.15 -2.38
C GLU A 346 -7.91 -17.05 -1.45
N GLY A 347 -6.71 -17.23 -0.89
CA GLY A 347 -6.11 -16.23 -0.01
C GLY A 347 -5.92 -14.86 -0.69
N VAL A 348 -5.38 -14.86 -1.92
CA VAL A 348 -5.33 -13.68 -2.81
C VAL A 348 -5.57 -14.16 -4.23
N LEU A 349 -6.55 -13.57 -4.91
CA LEU A 349 -6.87 -13.87 -6.31
C LEU A 349 -5.67 -13.54 -7.20
N ASN A 350 -5.26 -14.50 -8.01
CA ASN A 350 -4.21 -14.30 -9.01
C ASN A 350 -4.77 -13.52 -10.21
N PRO A 351 -4.30 -12.28 -10.50
CA PRO A 351 -4.82 -11.49 -11.62
C PRO A 351 -4.67 -12.18 -12.98
N LYS A 352 -3.70 -13.10 -13.13
CA LYS A 352 -3.50 -13.85 -14.37
C LYS A 352 -4.60 -14.89 -14.63
N LYS A 353 -5.28 -15.36 -13.58
CA LYS A 353 -6.39 -16.31 -13.69
C LYS A 353 -7.72 -15.62 -14.05
N LYS A 354 -7.79 -14.29 -13.92
CA LYS A 354 -8.98 -13.48 -14.22
C LYS A 354 -10.28 -13.98 -13.55
N ILE A 355 -10.17 -14.45 -12.30
CA ILE A 355 -11.30 -15.09 -11.59
C ILE A 355 -12.45 -14.09 -11.41
N TRP A 356 -12.15 -12.88 -10.95
CA TRP A 356 -13.15 -11.82 -10.80
C TRP A 356 -13.84 -11.51 -12.13
N GLU A 357 -13.05 -11.27 -13.18
CA GLU A 357 -13.55 -10.93 -14.52
C GLU A 357 -14.33 -12.08 -15.17
N THR A 358 -14.08 -13.33 -14.75
CA THR A 358 -14.84 -14.49 -15.22
C THR A 358 -16.24 -14.54 -14.59
N PHE A 359 -16.38 -14.18 -13.30
CA PHE A 359 -17.63 -14.33 -12.57
C PHE A 359 -18.47 -13.07 -12.44
N GLN A 360 -17.84 -11.89 -12.47
CA GLN A 360 -18.52 -10.60 -12.36
C GLN A 360 -19.66 -10.42 -13.37
N PRO A 361 -19.57 -10.90 -14.64
CA PRO A 361 -20.70 -10.83 -15.57
C PRO A 361 -21.97 -11.55 -15.09
N GLY A 362 -21.83 -12.55 -14.20
CA GLY A 362 -22.96 -13.23 -13.57
C GLY A 362 -23.54 -12.52 -12.35
N PHE A 363 -22.89 -11.48 -11.81
CA PHE A 363 -23.42 -10.75 -10.66
C PHE A 363 -24.50 -9.78 -11.10
N THR A 364 -25.72 -10.02 -10.61
CA THR A 364 -26.92 -9.28 -10.99
C THR A 364 -27.80 -8.96 -9.79
N THR A 365 -28.86 -8.19 -10.00
CA THR A 365 -29.95 -8.00 -9.02
C THR A 365 -31.27 -8.57 -9.55
N THR A 366 -32.07 -9.14 -8.66
CA THR A 366 -33.35 -9.78 -8.98
C THR A 366 -34.53 -8.82 -8.83
N ASP A 367 -35.75 -9.27 -9.20
CA ASP A 367 -36.97 -8.47 -9.09
C ASP A 367 -37.33 -8.05 -7.66
N ASP A 368 -36.91 -8.84 -6.67
CA ASP A 368 -37.02 -8.57 -5.24
C ASP A 368 -35.81 -7.80 -4.68
N LEU A 369 -34.98 -7.22 -5.56
CA LEU A 369 -33.82 -6.39 -5.22
C LEU A 369 -32.69 -7.13 -4.49
N ALA A 370 -32.72 -8.46 -4.46
CA ALA A 370 -31.63 -9.26 -3.93
C ALA A 370 -30.47 -9.31 -4.94
N VAL A 371 -29.23 -9.26 -4.44
CA VAL A 371 -28.06 -9.54 -5.27
C VAL A 371 -28.02 -11.04 -5.52
N ALA A 372 -27.68 -11.45 -6.73
CA ALA A 372 -27.62 -12.85 -7.13
C ALA A 372 -26.47 -13.11 -8.11
N PHE A 373 -26.11 -14.38 -8.25
CA PHE A 373 -25.20 -14.88 -9.25
C PHE A 373 -25.97 -15.76 -10.23
N ASP A 374 -26.01 -15.34 -11.49
CA ASP A 374 -26.50 -16.14 -12.61
C ASP A 374 -25.33 -16.91 -13.23
N ALA A 375 -25.31 -18.22 -13.01
CA ALA A 375 -24.30 -19.09 -13.59
C ALA A 375 -24.47 -19.26 -15.10
N GLY A 376 -25.68 -19.07 -15.62
CA GLY A 376 -26.02 -19.30 -17.03
C GLY A 376 -25.34 -18.34 -17.99
N VAL A 377 -24.97 -17.14 -17.53
CA VAL A 377 -24.23 -16.15 -18.32
C VAL A 377 -22.71 -16.31 -18.23
N VAL A 378 -22.22 -17.18 -17.34
CA VAL A 378 -20.79 -17.47 -17.20
C VAL A 378 -20.47 -18.75 -17.99
N GLU A 379 -20.19 -18.60 -19.28
CA GLU A 379 -19.93 -19.71 -20.21
C GLU A 379 -18.88 -20.71 -19.67
N ALA A 380 -17.86 -20.20 -18.97
CA ALA A 380 -16.78 -21.00 -18.40
C ALA A 380 -17.23 -22.02 -17.35
N LEU A 381 -18.41 -21.83 -16.73
CA LEU A 381 -18.97 -22.79 -15.77
C LEU A 381 -19.73 -23.94 -16.44
N GLY A 382 -20.31 -23.72 -17.62
CA GLY A 382 -21.20 -24.68 -18.27
C GLY A 382 -22.38 -25.12 -17.40
N LYS A 383 -22.78 -24.31 -16.41
CA LYS A 383 -23.85 -24.58 -15.45
C LYS A 383 -24.93 -23.51 -15.57
N GLN A 384 -26.14 -23.89 -15.21
CA GLN A 384 -27.29 -22.99 -15.13
C GLN A 384 -27.70 -22.85 -13.66
N GLY A 385 -28.38 -21.74 -13.36
CA GLY A 385 -28.96 -21.52 -12.04
C GLY A 385 -28.63 -20.15 -11.48
N LEU A 386 -29.57 -19.65 -10.69
CA LEU A 386 -29.49 -18.36 -10.02
C LEU A 386 -29.36 -18.62 -8.51
N GLY A 387 -28.27 -18.14 -7.91
CA GLY A 387 -28.05 -18.22 -6.46
C GLY A 387 -28.07 -16.84 -5.85
N LYS A 388 -28.94 -16.57 -4.86
CA LYS A 388 -28.95 -15.27 -4.18
C LYS A 388 -27.75 -15.13 -3.25
N LEU A 389 -27.28 -13.89 -3.09
CA LEU A 389 -26.18 -13.54 -2.22
C LEU A 389 -26.71 -13.48 -0.77
N LYS A 390 -26.22 -14.37 0.08
CA LYS A 390 -26.63 -14.48 1.48
C LYS A 390 -25.43 -14.45 2.42
N THR A 391 -25.64 -13.92 3.61
CA THR A 391 -24.70 -14.08 4.72
C THR A 391 -24.69 -15.54 5.19
N LYS A 392 -23.67 -15.93 5.94
CA LYS A 392 -23.61 -17.26 6.58
C LYS A 392 -24.79 -17.50 7.54
N SER A 393 -25.31 -16.45 8.17
CA SER A 393 -26.54 -16.47 8.98
C SER A 393 -27.84 -16.64 8.17
N GLY A 394 -27.78 -16.55 6.84
CA GLY A 394 -28.89 -16.80 5.93
C GLY A 394 -29.66 -15.56 5.48
N GLY A 395 -29.29 -14.36 5.93
CA GLY A 395 -29.93 -13.12 5.48
C GLY A 395 -29.44 -12.69 4.09
N LEU A 396 -30.36 -12.18 3.26
CA LEU A 396 -30.06 -11.76 1.89
C LEU A 396 -29.39 -10.39 1.84
N CYS A 397 -28.46 -10.22 0.89
CA CYS A 397 -27.88 -8.93 0.54
C CYS A 397 -28.70 -8.29 -0.58
N THR A 398 -29.12 -7.03 -0.40
CA THR A 398 -30.04 -6.35 -1.32
C THR A 398 -29.52 -4.99 -1.79
N VAL A 399 -30.20 -4.39 -2.75
CA VAL A 399 -30.02 -3.00 -3.17
C VAL A 399 -31.31 -2.20 -2.97
N PRO A 400 -31.24 -0.86 -2.85
CA PRO A 400 -32.43 -0.03 -2.66
C PRO A 400 -33.48 -0.06 -3.77
N SER A 401 -33.09 -0.07 -5.05
CA SER A 401 -34.08 0.06 -6.15
C SER A 401 -33.67 -0.53 -7.50
N LEU A 402 -32.38 -0.77 -7.77
CA LEU A 402 -31.92 -1.22 -9.09
C LEU A 402 -32.20 -2.71 -9.32
N LYS A 403 -33.15 -3.01 -10.22
CA LYS A 403 -33.46 -4.37 -10.73
C LYS A 403 -32.67 -4.67 -12.00
N ASP A 404 -32.37 -5.95 -12.22
CA ASP A 404 -31.59 -6.43 -13.37
C ASP A 404 -30.29 -5.63 -13.59
N ALA A 405 -29.68 -5.19 -12.50
CA ALA A 405 -28.52 -4.32 -12.50
C ALA A 405 -27.23 -5.15 -12.56
N VAL A 406 -26.17 -4.58 -13.10
CA VAL A 406 -24.83 -5.18 -12.99
C VAL A 406 -24.26 -4.86 -11.63
N VAL A 407 -23.76 -5.89 -10.94
CA VAL A 407 -23.10 -5.75 -9.64
C VAL A 407 -21.59 -5.90 -9.82
N ARG A 408 -20.82 -4.96 -9.27
CA ARG A 408 -19.36 -4.88 -9.47
C ARG A 408 -18.62 -4.16 -8.35
#